data_AF-A0A819NSX7-F1
#
_entry.id   AF-A0A819NSX7-F1
#
_cell.length_a   1.000
_cell.length_b   1.000
_cell.length_c   1.000
_cell.angle_alpha   90.00
_cell.angle_beta   90.00
_cell.angle_gamma   90.00
#
_symmetry.space_group_name_H-M   'P 1'
#
loop_
_entity.id
_entity.type
_entity.pdbx_description
1 polymer ?
#
loop_
_entity_poly.entity_id
_entity_poly.type
_entity_poly.pdbx_seq_one_letter_code
_entity_poly.pdbx_strand_id
1 'polypeptide(L)'
;MHLICLIILLICYIKYSEMTTFKMSVKGKYIVDPCGRVRIFRGINGVLKYFPWYPYKAPDPPLLNSTYMENLRNWGFNVIRLETMWAGAEPQEGQYNETYLSKLKDIVELANNYNIYIFHDMHQDLLTSALKGLDNLSGYDGIPL
;
A
#
# COMPACT_ATOMS: atom_id res chain seq x y z
N MET A 1 -33.86 26.26 -17.37
CA MET A 1 -33.65 25.61 -16.05
C MET A 1 -32.99 24.23 -16.17
N HIS A 2 -33.45 23.33 -17.06
CA HIS A 2 -32.88 21.99 -17.20
C HIS A 2 -31.44 21.93 -17.75
N LEU A 3 -31.07 22.81 -18.68
CA LEU A 3 -29.71 22.83 -19.25
C LEU A 3 -28.63 23.21 -18.22
N ILE A 4 -28.92 24.19 -17.36
CA ILE A 4 -28.00 24.62 -16.28
C ILE A 4 -27.79 23.48 -15.27
N CYS A 5 -28.85 22.75 -14.93
CA CYS A 5 -28.78 21.60 -14.02
C CYS A 5 -27.90 20.47 -14.60
N LEU A 6 -28.05 20.18 -15.89
CA LEU A 6 -27.23 19.19 -16.60
C LEU A 6 -25.74 19.60 -16.66
N ILE A 7 -25.45 20.88 -16.89
CA ILE A 7 -24.08 21.40 -16.88
C ILE A 7 -23.46 21.28 -15.47
N ILE A 8 -24.21 21.60 -14.41
CA ILE A 8 -23.73 21.45 -13.03
C ILE A 8 -23.45 19.98 -12.70
N LEU A 9 -24.37 19.07 -13.07
CA LEU A 9 -24.18 17.63 -12.86
C LEU A 9 -22.97 17.09 -13.62
N LEU A 10 -22.76 17.54 -14.86
CA LEU A 10 -21.59 17.17 -15.65
C LEU A 10 -20.29 17.68 -15.04
N ILE A 11 -20.25 18.93 -14.55
CA ILE A 11 -19.08 19.49 -13.86
C ILE A 11 -18.81 18.73 -12.55
N CYS A 12 -19.85 18.40 -11.78
CA CYS A 12 -19.72 17.60 -10.57
C CYS A 12 -19.19 16.20 -10.88
N TYR A 13 -19.66 15.58 -11.97
CA TYR A 13 -19.20 14.26 -12.42
C TYR A 13 -17.73 14.29 -12.86
N ILE A 14 -17.32 15.29 -13.65
CA ILE A 14 -15.92 15.47 -14.09
C ILE A 14 -15.01 15.71 -12.88
N LYS A 15 -15.42 16.55 -11.92
CA LYS A 15 -14.65 16.72 -10.68
C LYS A 15 -14.60 15.45 -9.84
N TYR A 16 -15.68 14.67 -9.82
CA TYR A 16 -15.71 13.38 -9.13
C TYR A 16 -14.77 12.36 -9.76
N SER A 17 -14.67 12.30 -11.09
CA SER A 17 -13.75 11.40 -11.79
C SER A 17 -12.29 11.84 -11.68
N GLU A 18 -11.98 13.13 -11.62
CA GLU A 18 -10.62 13.57 -11.26
C GLU A 18 -10.25 13.14 -9.84
N MET A 19 -11.25 13.10 -8.94
CA MET A 19 -11.11 12.67 -7.55
C MET A 19 -10.73 11.20 -7.39
N THR A 20 -11.02 10.35 -8.39
CA THR A 20 -10.67 8.92 -8.38
C THR A 20 -9.24 8.65 -8.85
N THR A 21 -8.50 9.68 -9.28
CA THR A 21 -7.09 9.53 -9.61
C THR A 21 -6.25 9.59 -8.33
N PHE A 22 -5.56 8.49 -8.01
CA PHE A 22 -4.67 8.38 -6.83
C PHE A 22 -3.34 9.14 -6.99
N LYS A 23 -3.24 10.00 -8.01
CA LYS A 23 -2.02 10.74 -8.33
C LYS A 23 -1.84 11.87 -7.33
N MET A 24 -0.90 11.68 -6.42
CA MET A 24 -0.50 12.68 -5.43
C MET A 24 0.70 13.49 -5.93
N SER A 25 0.79 14.74 -5.50
CA SER A 25 1.96 15.60 -5.74
C SER A 25 2.36 16.31 -4.46
N VAL A 26 3.56 16.91 -4.44
CA VAL A 26 4.04 17.69 -3.31
C VAL A 26 4.00 19.17 -3.66
N LYS A 27 3.40 19.98 -2.79
CA LYS A 27 3.39 21.45 -2.88
C LYS A 27 3.94 22.04 -1.58
N GLY A 28 5.21 22.46 -1.62
CA GLY A 28 5.94 22.86 -0.41
C GLY A 28 6.05 21.69 0.56
N LYS A 29 5.49 21.83 1.76
CA LYS A 29 5.48 20.78 2.80
C LYS A 29 4.22 19.89 2.79
N TYR A 30 3.32 20.09 1.83
CA TYR A 30 2.04 19.40 1.78
C TYR A 30 2.00 18.38 0.65
N ILE A 31 1.39 17.23 0.91
CA ILE A 31 0.99 16.29 -0.12
C ILE A 31 -0.43 16.68 -0.56
N VAL A 32 -0.61 16.90 -1.87
CA VAL A 32 -1.85 17.43 -2.45
C VAL A 32 -2.37 16.53 -3.56
N ASP A 33 -3.70 16.42 -3.64
CA ASP A 33 -4.36 15.70 -4.71
C ASP A 33 -4.53 16.58 -5.97
N PRO A 34 -5.04 16.03 -7.09
CA PRO A 34 -5.16 16.78 -8.35
C PRO A 34 -6.10 17.98 -8.26
N CYS A 35 -7.05 17.98 -7.32
CA CYS A 35 -7.93 19.12 -7.06
C CYS A 35 -7.26 20.19 -6.17
N GLY A 36 -6.00 19.99 -5.77
CA GLY A 36 -5.23 20.91 -4.92
C GLY A 36 -5.55 20.81 -3.43
N ARG A 37 -6.27 19.78 -2.98
CA ARG A 37 -6.60 19.60 -1.56
C ARG A 37 -5.42 18.97 -0.83
N VAL A 38 -5.12 19.47 0.37
CA VAL A 38 -4.13 18.83 1.26
C VAL A 38 -4.68 17.48 1.73
N ARG A 39 -3.87 16.43 1.61
CA ARG A 39 -4.20 15.10 2.07
C ARG A 39 -3.47 14.79 3.37
N ILE A 40 -4.24 14.31 4.34
CA ILE A 40 -3.73 13.85 5.64
C ILE A 40 -3.90 12.34 5.66
N PHE A 41 -2.79 11.63 5.82
CA PHE A 41 -2.76 10.18 5.84
C PHE A 41 -2.81 9.66 7.28
N ARG A 42 -3.75 8.75 7.55
CA ARG A 42 -3.93 8.07 8.84
C ARG A 42 -4.18 6.61 8.56
N GLY A 43 -3.39 5.74 9.15
CA GLY A 43 -3.30 4.37 8.68
C GLY A 43 -2.58 3.43 9.63
N ILE A 44 -2.30 2.25 9.10
CA ILE A 44 -1.66 1.15 9.80
C ILE A 44 -0.39 0.70 9.07
N ASN A 45 0.40 -0.15 9.73
CA ASN A 45 1.47 -0.92 9.08
C ASN A 45 0.93 -2.28 8.62
N GLY A 46 1.20 -2.64 7.36
CA GLY A 46 0.88 -3.91 6.73
C GLY A 46 2.15 -4.75 6.57
N VAL A 47 2.59 -5.39 7.65
CA VAL A 47 3.93 -5.99 7.79
C VAL A 47 3.84 -7.51 7.94
N LEU A 48 4.61 -8.27 7.16
CA LEU A 48 4.72 -9.72 7.30
C LEU A 48 6.15 -10.14 6.95
N LYS A 49 7.02 -10.17 7.96
CA LYS A 49 8.47 -10.20 7.77
C LYS A 49 9.06 -11.56 7.38
N TYR A 50 8.23 -12.59 7.23
CA TYR A 50 8.68 -13.96 7.00
C TYR A 50 8.03 -14.58 5.76
N PHE A 51 8.79 -15.43 5.09
CA PHE A 51 8.26 -16.34 4.10
C PHE A 51 7.24 -17.32 4.75
N PRO A 52 6.12 -17.66 4.08
CA PRO A 52 5.72 -17.25 2.74
C PRO A 52 5.02 -15.88 2.75
N TRP A 53 5.67 -14.84 2.23
CA TRP A 53 5.12 -13.47 2.23
C TRP A 53 3.73 -13.41 1.57
N TYR A 54 2.84 -12.68 2.24
CA TYR A 54 1.42 -12.46 1.92
C TYR A 54 0.72 -13.71 1.36
N PRO A 55 0.58 -14.80 2.13
CA PRO A 55 -0.18 -15.95 1.66
C PRO A 55 -1.67 -15.60 1.68
N TYR A 56 -2.49 -16.20 0.80
CA TYR A 56 -3.94 -15.94 0.76
C TYR A 56 -4.66 -16.20 2.10
N LYS A 57 -4.06 -17.03 2.96
CA LYS A 57 -4.44 -17.25 4.36
C LYS A 57 -3.27 -16.81 5.26
N ALA A 58 -3.05 -15.51 5.33
CA ALA A 58 -2.01 -14.91 6.16
C ALA A 58 -2.38 -14.91 7.65
N PRO A 59 -1.41 -15.05 8.56
CA PRO A 59 -1.54 -14.43 9.88
C PRO A 59 -1.61 -12.90 9.72
N ASP A 60 -2.03 -12.19 10.78
CA ASP A 60 -2.22 -10.74 10.75
C ASP A 60 -0.98 -9.97 10.25
N PRO A 61 -1.15 -8.93 9.39
CA PRO A 61 -2.42 -8.40 8.89
C PRO A 61 -2.90 -9.13 7.60
N PRO A 62 -4.21 -9.42 7.45
CA PRO A 62 -4.75 -10.16 6.31
C PRO A 62 -5.00 -9.22 5.11
N LEU A 63 -3.94 -8.69 4.51
CA LEU A 63 -4.01 -7.63 3.50
C LEU A 63 -4.69 -8.03 2.17
N LEU A 64 -4.90 -9.32 1.91
CA LEU A 64 -5.68 -9.82 0.76
C LEU A 64 -7.15 -10.13 1.12
N ASN A 65 -7.60 -9.77 2.32
CA ASN A 65 -8.97 -9.99 2.78
C ASN A 65 -9.82 -8.72 2.58
N SER A 66 -10.86 -8.82 1.77
CA SER A 66 -11.79 -7.72 1.47
C SER A 66 -12.53 -7.20 2.71
N THR A 67 -12.93 -8.08 3.64
CA THR A 67 -13.58 -7.70 4.90
C THR A 67 -12.63 -6.90 5.80
N TYR A 68 -11.33 -7.23 5.79
CA TYR A 68 -10.33 -6.45 6.52
C TYR A 68 -10.20 -5.04 5.93
N MET A 69 -10.10 -4.92 4.60
CA MET A 69 -10.03 -3.61 3.93
C MET A 69 -11.30 -2.78 4.15
N GLU A 70 -12.47 -3.40 4.13
CA GLU A 70 -13.73 -2.75 4.46
C GLU A 70 -13.75 -2.21 5.89
N ASN A 71 -13.27 -3.00 6.86
CA ASN A 71 -13.15 -2.55 8.24
C ASN A 71 -12.20 -1.35 8.37
N LEU A 72 -11.02 -1.38 7.73
CA LEU A 72 -10.08 -0.26 7.74
C LEU A 72 -10.73 1.03 7.20
N ARG A 73 -11.46 0.92 6.09
CA ARG A 73 -12.22 2.03 5.52
C ARG A 73 -13.29 2.54 6.49
N ASN A 74 -14.06 1.65 7.11
CA ASN A 74 -15.12 1.99 8.05
C ASN A 74 -14.58 2.65 9.33
N TRP A 75 -13.35 2.32 9.74
CA TRP A 75 -12.65 2.99 10.84
C TRP A 75 -12.02 4.33 10.45
N GLY A 76 -12.11 4.72 9.17
CA GLY A 76 -11.60 5.99 8.67
C GLY A 76 -10.10 5.98 8.34
N PHE A 77 -9.46 4.80 8.26
CA PHE A 77 -8.11 4.71 7.74
C PHE A 77 -8.10 4.92 6.23
N ASN A 78 -7.06 5.60 5.75
CA ASN A 78 -6.91 5.93 4.33
C ASN A 78 -5.52 5.63 3.79
N VAL A 79 -4.63 5.02 4.57
CA VAL A 79 -3.32 4.56 4.09
C VAL A 79 -2.90 3.27 4.79
N ILE A 80 -2.16 2.42 4.08
CA ILE A 80 -1.40 1.31 4.66
C ILE A 80 0.07 1.53 4.28
N ARG A 81 0.96 1.52 5.27
CA ARG A 81 2.40 1.34 5.05
C ARG A 81 2.63 -0.14 4.77
N LEU A 82 2.73 -0.48 3.49
CA LEU A 82 2.89 -1.85 3.03
C LEU A 82 4.37 -2.20 3.02
N GLU A 83 4.74 -3.17 3.84
CA GLU A 83 6.08 -3.74 3.79
C GLU A 83 6.35 -4.37 2.42
N THR A 84 7.56 -4.19 1.94
CA THR A 84 8.10 -4.81 0.75
C THR A 84 9.51 -5.25 1.09
N MET A 85 9.82 -6.53 0.93
CA MET A 85 11.13 -7.08 1.27
C MET A 85 11.97 -7.14 0.01
N TRP A 86 13.23 -6.70 0.06
CA TRP A 86 14.13 -6.84 -1.08
C TRP A 86 14.35 -8.32 -1.39
N ALA A 87 14.58 -9.16 -0.36
CA ALA A 87 14.72 -10.60 -0.57
C ALA A 87 13.43 -11.27 -1.12
N GLY A 88 12.28 -10.63 -0.95
CA GLY A 88 11.03 -11.05 -1.58
C GLY A 88 10.95 -10.66 -3.05
N ALA A 89 11.34 -9.43 -3.39
CA ALA A 89 11.28 -8.88 -4.74
C ALA A 89 12.38 -9.42 -5.67
N GLU A 90 13.60 -9.56 -5.16
CA GLU A 90 14.79 -10.00 -5.86
C GLU A 90 15.55 -10.98 -4.97
N PRO A 91 15.10 -12.26 -4.88
CA PRO A 91 15.73 -13.27 -4.04
C PRO A 91 17.17 -13.64 -4.47
N GLN A 92 17.53 -13.38 -5.73
CA GLN A 92 18.89 -13.50 -6.26
C GLN A 92 19.15 -12.30 -7.17
N GLU A 93 20.40 -11.82 -7.21
CA GLU A 93 20.79 -10.68 -8.04
C GLU A 93 20.32 -10.85 -9.50
N GLY A 94 19.55 -9.88 -9.99
CA GLY A 94 18.96 -9.86 -11.32
C GLY A 94 17.79 -10.81 -11.55
N GLN A 95 17.37 -11.60 -10.54
CA GLN A 95 16.23 -12.52 -10.64
C GLN A 95 15.05 -12.02 -9.81
N TYR A 96 14.10 -11.36 -10.48
CA TYR A 96 12.90 -10.84 -9.84
C TYR A 96 11.84 -11.92 -9.62
N ASN A 97 11.22 -11.91 -8.45
CA ASN A 97 10.14 -12.82 -8.09
C ASN A 97 8.79 -12.23 -8.51
N GLU A 98 8.39 -12.50 -9.75
CA GLU A 98 7.11 -12.04 -10.31
C GLU A 98 5.89 -12.50 -9.51
N THR A 99 5.96 -13.67 -8.85
CA THR A 99 4.86 -14.15 -7.99
C THR A 99 4.69 -13.28 -6.75
N TYR A 100 5.79 -12.85 -6.13
CA TYR A 100 5.75 -11.92 -5.00
C TYR A 100 5.28 -10.52 -5.44
N LEU A 101 5.80 -10.01 -6.55
CA LEU A 101 5.40 -8.71 -7.09
C LEU A 101 3.92 -8.68 -7.47
N SER A 102 3.39 -9.77 -8.05
CA SER A 102 1.96 -9.91 -8.34
C SER A 102 1.11 -9.86 -7.07
N LYS A 103 1.54 -10.49 -5.96
CA LYS A 103 0.81 -10.39 -4.69
C LYS A 103 0.78 -8.97 -4.12
N LEU A 104 1.89 -8.24 -4.21
CA LEU A 104 1.92 -6.84 -3.80
C LEU A 104 0.96 -6.00 -4.63
N LYS A 105 0.92 -6.25 -5.96
CA LYS A 105 -0.04 -5.62 -6.86
C LYS A 105 -1.48 -5.94 -6.46
N ASP A 106 -1.80 -7.19 -6.16
CA ASP A 106 -3.15 -7.59 -5.71
C ASP A 106 -3.57 -6.86 -4.43
N ILE A 107 -2.64 -6.68 -3.47
CA ILE A 107 -2.88 -5.89 -2.24
C ILE A 107 -3.17 -4.42 -2.59
N VAL A 108 -2.37 -3.83 -3.48
CA VAL A 108 -2.53 -2.44 -3.91
C VAL A 108 -3.88 -2.24 -4.60
N GLU A 109 -4.25 -3.12 -5.53
CA GLU A 109 -5.53 -3.06 -6.25
C GLU A 109 -6.72 -3.25 -5.30
N LEU A 110 -6.62 -4.19 -4.35
CA LEU A 110 -7.66 -4.38 -3.35
C LEU A 110 -7.81 -3.13 -2.46
N ALA A 111 -6.73 -2.60 -1.90
CA ALA A 111 -6.76 -1.39 -1.08
C ALA A 111 -7.35 -0.19 -1.84
N ASN A 112 -7.01 -0.06 -3.12
CA ASN A 112 -7.53 0.96 -4.03
C ASN A 112 -9.06 0.91 -4.16
N ASN A 113 -9.65 -0.29 -4.25
CA ASN A 113 -11.12 -0.48 -4.27
C ASN A 113 -11.82 0.06 -3.01
N TYR A 114 -11.08 0.19 -1.91
CA TYR A 114 -11.58 0.75 -0.64
C TYR A 114 -11.13 2.19 -0.37
N ASN A 115 -10.53 2.87 -1.36
CA ASN A 115 -9.95 4.23 -1.23
C ASN A 115 -8.83 4.33 -0.18
N ILE A 116 -8.10 3.24 0.01
CA ILE A 116 -6.95 3.17 0.91
C ILE A 116 -5.68 3.26 0.06
N TYR A 117 -4.83 4.24 0.37
CA TYR A 117 -3.55 4.45 -0.29
C TYR A 117 -2.51 3.45 0.20
N ILE A 118 -1.56 3.09 -0.65
CA ILE A 118 -0.39 2.30 -0.26
C ILE A 118 0.86 3.19 -0.21
N PHE A 119 1.59 3.10 0.89
CA PHE A 119 2.96 3.58 1.00
C PHE A 119 3.89 2.36 1.03
N HIS A 120 4.58 2.09 -0.08
CA HIS A 120 5.55 1.00 -0.14
C HIS A 120 6.76 1.31 0.72
N ASP A 121 7.07 0.38 1.61
CA ASP A 121 8.17 0.46 2.56
C ASP A 121 9.13 -0.68 2.29
N MET A 122 10.29 -0.39 1.68
CA MET A 122 11.34 -1.39 1.47
C MET A 122 11.99 -1.73 2.82
N HIS A 123 11.44 -2.71 3.52
CA HIS A 123 11.67 -2.94 4.95
C HIS A 123 12.88 -3.85 5.21
N GLN A 124 13.51 -3.64 6.36
CA GLN A 124 14.48 -4.57 6.96
C GLN A 124 14.52 -4.35 8.47
N ASP A 125 14.84 -5.41 9.20
CA ASP A 125 15.37 -5.31 10.57
C ASP A 125 16.66 -6.12 10.63
N LEU A 126 17.73 -5.48 11.11
CA LEU A 126 19.04 -6.12 11.27
C LEU A 126 19.58 -6.72 9.95
N LEU A 127 19.32 -6.05 8.83
CA LEU A 127 19.74 -6.42 7.46
C LEU A 127 19.16 -7.74 6.94
N THR A 128 19.55 -8.88 7.50
CA THR A 128 19.25 -10.22 6.99
C THR A 128 19.19 -11.26 8.11
N SER A 129 18.45 -12.35 7.89
CA SER A 129 18.38 -13.45 8.87
C SER A 129 19.70 -14.20 9.05
N ALA A 130 20.68 -14.01 8.17
CA ALA A 130 22.03 -14.58 8.38
C ALA A 130 22.80 -13.93 9.53
N LEU A 131 22.41 -12.73 9.98
CA LEU A 131 23.06 -12.04 11.10
C LEU A 131 22.58 -12.48 12.50
N LYS A 132 21.80 -13.58 12.57
CA LYS A 132 21.28 -14.23 13.80
C LYS A 132 22.30 -14.46 14.94
N GLY A 133 23.60 -14.26 14.71
CA GLY A 133 24.66 -14.42 15.71
C GLY A 133 24.97 -13.18 16.58
N LEU A 134 24.41 -12.00 16.30
CA LEU A 134 24.80 -10.75 17.00
C LEU A 134 23.96 -10.40 18.23
N ASP A 135 22.71 -10.87 18.35
CA ASP A 135 21.79 -10.49 19.43
C ASP A 135 20.83 -11.59 19.93
N ASN A 136 21.01 -12.85 19.50
CA ASN A 136 20.07 -13.96 19.76
C ASN A 136 18.61 -13.68 19.34
N LEU A 137 18.36 -12.66 18.51
CA LEU A 137 17.05 -12.40 17.91
C LEU A 137 17.01 -13.02 16.52
N SER A 138 15.83 -13.49 16.11
CA SER A 138 15.61 -13.95 14.74
C SER A 138 15.66 -12.76 13.80
N GLY A 139 16.80 -12.53 13.14
CA GLY A 139 16.87 -11.64 11.98
C GLY A 139 15.90 -12.09 10.89
N TYR A 140 15.48 -11.15 10.04
CA TYR A 140 14.53 -11.35 8.95
C TYR A 140 15.21 -11.14 7.60
N ASP A 141 14.74 -11.79 6.54
CA ASP A 141 15.32 -11.65 5.19
C ASP A 141 14.84 -10.36 4.51
N GLY A 142 15.16 -9.20 5.11
CA GLY A 142 14.87 -7.89 4.52
C GLY A 142 15.70 -7.64 3.27
N ILE A 143 16.97 -8.05 3.32
CA ILE A 143 17.95 -7.96 2.25
C ILE A 143 18.32 -9.38 1.79
N PRO A 144 18.37 -9.65 0.46
CA PRO A 144 18.84 -10.95 -0.05
C PRO A 144 20.29 -11.20 0.36
N LEU A 145 20.65 -12.48 0.51
CA LEU A 145 22.03 -12.89 0.86
C LEU A 145 22.96 -12.85 -0.35
#